data_AF-A0ABD0V6N3-F1
#
_entry.id   AF-A0ABD0V6N3-F1
#
_cell.length_a   1.000
_cell.length_b   1.000
_cell.length_c   1.000
_cell.angle_alpha   90.00
_cell.angle_beta   90.00
_cell.angle_gamma   90.00
#
_symmetry.space_group_name_H-M   'P 1'
#
loop_
_entity.id
_entity.type
_entity.pdbx_description
1 polymer ?
#
loop_
_entity_poly.entity_id
_entity_poly.type
_entity_poly.pdbx_seq_one_letter_code
_entity_poly.pdbx_strand_id
1 'polypeptide(L)'
;MNGLKGMLQSQLLYQKFDDRWPKMAMQLHSTKLSSGFTCQIHGPCKKFNTSLKLQADHFTRRRIATAIALASVFSNSKFAFSFEFSITVPDQTINEAEAGIKNHAQELLSIKSLIDSETWKAAQIALRESSSRLKQDLYTIIQAKPGNQRPELRKLYSNLFNNVTELDYAARSKDAVLVKECYSNIVSTLEEIFMKIQ
;
A
#
# COMPACT_ATOMS: atom_id res chain seq x y z
N MET A 1 36.49 -4.76 21.06
CA MET A 1 35.75 -3.58 20.54
C MET A 1 35.33 -3.76 19.07
N ASN A 2 34.75 -4.91 18.70
CA ASN A 2 34.46 -5.25 17.28
C ASN A 2 32.96 -5.30 16.93
N GLY A 3 32.05 -5.14 17.91
CA GLY A 3 30.60 -5.31 17.71
C GLY A 3 29.90 -4.14 17.00
N LEU A 4 30.44 -2.92 17.09
CA LEU A 4 29.78 -1.72 16.56
C LEU A 4 29.99 -1.51 15.04
N LYS A 5 31.03 -2.12 14.44
CA LYS A 5 31.26 -2.01 12.99
C LYS A 5 30.28 -2.85 12.17
N GLY A 6 29.87 -4.01 12.68
CA GLY A 6 28.90 -4.88 11.99
C GLY A 6 27.50 -4.26 11.85
N MET A 7 27.08 -3.49 12.87
CA MET A 7 25.73 -2.90 12.93
C MET A 7 25.54 -1.71 11.97
N LEU A 8 26.61 -0.96 11.71
CA LEU A 8 26.59 0.15 10.74
C LEU A 8 26.64 -0.36 9.28
N GLN A 9 27.28 -1.51 9.03
CA GLN A 9 27.31 -2.12 7.70
C GLN A 9 25.93 -2.69 7.29
N SER A 10 25.18 -3.26 8.22
CA SER A 10 23.81 -3.74 7.97
C SER A 10 22.82 -2.61 7.73
N GLN A 11 22.96 -1.48 8.44
CA GLN A 11 22.13 -0.28 8.22
C GLN A 11 22.42 0.38 6.85
N LEU A 12 23.69 0.51 6.46
CA LEU A 12 24.05 1.04 5.13
C LEU A 12 23.61 0.14 3.97
N LEU A 13 23.56 -1.19 4.17
CA LEU A 13 23.05 -2.13 3.18
C LEU A 13 21.53 -2.06 3.02
N TYR A 14 20.80 -1.69 4.07
CA TYR A 14 19.36 -1.44 4.00
C TYR A 14 19.04 -0.18 3.21
N GLN A 15 19.71 0.94 3.52
CA GLN A 15 19.50 2.21 2.83
C GLN A 15 19.81 2.09 1.32
N LYS A 16 20.85 1.32 0.98
CA LYS A 16 21.28 1.09 -0.41
C LYS A 16 20.43 0.06 -1.17
N PHE A 17 19.42 -0.54 -0.52
CA PHE A 17 18.51 -1.48 -1.18
C PHE A 17 17.21 -0.81 -1.62
N ASP A 18 16.68 0.15 -0.86
CA ASP A 18 15.54 0.97 -1.26
C ASP A 18 15.86 1.88 -2.47
N ASP A 19 17.09 2.42 -2.52
CA ASP A 19 17.57 3.23 -3.66
C ASP A 19 17.74 2.42 -4.97
N ARG A 20 17.64 1.09 -4.89
CA ARG A 20 17.87 0.15 -6.01
C ARG A 20 16.59 -0.57 -6.43
N TRP A 21 15.44 -0.10 -5.98
CA TRP A 21 14.15 -0.43 -6.56
C TRP A 21 13.99 0.45 -7.82
N PRO A 22 14.11 -0.09 -9.06
CA PRO A 22 13.92 0.73 -10.22
C PRO A 22 12.50 1.31 -10.17
N LYS A 23 12.42 2.64 -10.26
CA LYS A 23 11.24 3.36 -10.72
C LYS A 23 10.86 2.78 -12.09
N MET A 24 10.06 1.72 -12.11
CA MET A 24 9.30 1.34 -13.29
C MET A 24 8.12 2.31 -13.38
N ALA A 25 8.46 3.54 -13.74
CA ALA A 25 7.51 4.46 -14.33
C ALA A 25 6.88 3.72 -15.50
N MET A 26 5.54 3.62 -15.48
CA MET A 26 4.78 3.16 -16.62
C MET A 26 5.15 4.01 -17.84
N GLN A 27 5.95 3.46 -18.74
CA GLN A 27 6.10 3.99 -20.08
C GLN A 27 4.84 3.64 -20.86
N LEU A 28 3.92 4.60 -20.94
CA LEU A 28 2.95 4.67 -22.02
C LEU A 28 3.72 4.85 -23.33
N HIS A 29 3.88 3.76 -24.08
CA HIS A 29 4.31 3.80 -25.47
C HIS A 29 3.18 4.43 -26.28
N SER A 30 3.28 5.74 -26.50
CA SER A 30 2.43 6.45 -27.46
C SER A 30 2.89 6.06 -28.87
N THR A 31 2.12 5.22 -29.55
CA THR A 31 2.28 4.95 -30.97
C THR A 31 2.02 6.22 -31.76
N LYS A 32 3.07 6.72 -32.43
CA LYS A 32 3.03 7.75 -33.46
C LYS A 32 1.97 7.40 -34.52
N LEU A 33 0.97 8.26 -34.68
CA LEU A 33 0.20 8.40 -35.91
C LEU A 33 0.52 9.77 -36.51
N SER A 34 1.02 9.72 -37.73
CA SER A 34 1.51 10.85 -38.52
C SER A 34 0.35 11.63 -39.15
N SER A 35 0.43 12.95 -38.98
CA SER A 35 0.11 14.04 -39.92
C SER A 35 -1.19 14.03 -40.73
N GLY A 36 -2.06 14.99 -40.39
CA GLY A 36 -2.37 16.08 -41.32
C GLY A 36 -3.80 16.12 -41.87
N PHE A 37 -4.67 16.96 -41.29
CA PHE A 37 -5.58 17.80 -42.07
C PHE A 37 -5.89 19.09 -41.30
N THR A 38 -5.63 20.21 -41.97
CA THR A 38 -5.91 21.57 -41.53
C THR A 38 -7.38 21.91 -41.72
N CYS A 39 -7.99 22.63 -40.79
CA CYS A 39 -8.94 23.68 -41.14
C CYS A 39 -9.04 24.71 -40.01
N GLN A 40 -8.62 25.93 -40.32
CA GLN A 40 -8.77 27.11 -39.49
C GLN A 40 -10.22 27.58 -39.54
N ILE A 41 -10.83 27.92 -38.40
CA ILE A 41 -11.80 29.02 -38.33
C ILE A 41 -11.57 29.81 -37.01
N HIS A 42 -11.53 31.12 -37.22
CA HIS A 42 -11.32 32.25 -36.32
C HIS A 42 -12.23 32.32 -35.06
N GLY A 43 -11.69 32.92 -34.00
CA GLY A 43 -12.48 33.59 -32.95
C GLY A 43 -11.62 34.05 -31.75
N PRO A 44 -11.54 35.35 -31.40
CA PRO A 44 -10.57 35.86 -30.44
C PRO A 44 -11.13 35.93 -29.00
N CYS A 45 -10.47 35.27 -28.05
CA CYS A 45 -10.72 35.50 -26.62
C CYS A 45 -9.75 36.56 -26.07
N LYS A 46 -10.29 37.76 -25.82
CA LYS A 46 -9.61 38.87 -25.14
C LYS A 46 -9.42 38.55 -23.64
N LYS A 47 -8.25 38.92 -23.11
CA LYS A 47 -7.94 38.96 -21.68
C LYS A 47 -8.70 40.11 -21.00
N PHE A 48 -9.18 39.92 -19.78
CA PHE A 48 -9.44 41.01 -18.84
C PHE A 48 -9.21 40.55 -17.39
N ASN A 49 -8.49 41.40 -16.65
CA ASN A 49 -8.16 41.26 -15.22
C ASN A 49 -9.31 41.73 -14.32
N THR A 50 -9.26 41.26 -13.06
CA THR A 50 -9.71 41.90 -11.81
C THR A 50 -11.09 42.56 -11.74
N SER A 51 -11.95 42.12 -10.80
CA SER A 51 -12.25 42.90 -9.58
C SER A 51 -13.24 42.17 -8.66
N LEU A 52 -12.97 42.25 -7.36
CA LEU A 52 -13.90 41.97 -6.27
C LEU A 52 -15.18 42.79 -6.41
N LYS A 53 -16.35 42.15 -6.29
CA LYS A 53 -17.57 42.83 -5.86
C LYS A 53 -18.36 41.99 -4.86
N LEU A 54 -18.45 42.60 -3.68
CA LEU A 54 -19.35 42.36 -2.57
C LEU A 54 -20.78 42.75 -2.99
N GLN A 55 -21.75 41.85 -2.84
CA GLN A 55 -23.17 42.16 -2.65
C GLN A 55 -23.69 41.11 -1.65
N ALA A 56 -24.00 41.43 -0.39
CA ALA A 56 -25.04 42.34 0.11
C ALA A 56 -26.45 41.87 -0.28
N ASP A 57 -26.85 40.73 0.31
CA ASP A 57 -28.26 40.36 0.38
C ASP A 57 -28.86 40.77 1.72
N HIS A 58 -29.91 41.56 1.57
CA HIS A 58 -30.71 42.20 2.59
C HIS A 58 -31.83 41.24 3.00
N PHE A 59 -31.72 40.63 4.18
CA PHE A 59 -32.84 39.93 4.82
C PHE A 59 -33.16 40.56 6.16
N THR A 60 -34.19 41.40 6.19
CA THR A 60 -34.67 42.04 7.41
C THR A 60 -35.77 41.20 8.08
N ARG A 61 -35.59 40.98 9.38
CA ARG A 61 -36.61 40.76 10.44
C ARG A 61 -37.36 39.42 10.46
N ARG A 62 -37.10 38.63 11.51
CA ARG A 62 -37.75 38.74 12.83
C ARG A 62 -36.91 37.99 13.89
N ARG A 63 -36.62 38.66 15.00
CA ARG A 63 -36.07 38.06 16.23
C ARG A 63 -37.22 37.52 17.07
N ILE A 64 -37.11 36.31 17.60
CA ILE A 64 -37.60 35.96 18.93
C ILE A 64 -36.53 35.06 19.58
N ALA A 65 -36.08 35.50 20.75
CA ALA A 65 -35.15 34.78 21.60
C ALA A 65 -35.91 33.73 22.43
N THR A 66 -35.31 32.56 22.60
CA THR A 66 -35.60 31.66 23.73
C THR A 66 -34.28 31.05 24.17
N ALA A 67 -33.89 31.39 25.39
CA ALA A 67 -32.76 30.81 26.08
C ALA A 67 -33.19 29.48 26.72
N ILE A 68 -32.48 28.40 26.40
CA ILE A 68 -32.47 27.19 27.24
C ILE A 68 -31.00 26.85 27.46
N ALA A 69 -30.53 27.11 28.66
CA ALA A 69 -29.28 26.58 29.18
C ALA A 69 -29.54 25.14 29.63
N LEU A 70 -28.87 24.17 29.02
CA LEU A 70 -28.67 22.84 29.58
C LEU A 70 -27.17 22.59 29.70
N ALA A 71 -26.67 22.77 30.92
CA ALA A 71 -25.40 22.25 31.33
C ALA A 71 -25.56 20.75 31.64
N SER A 72 -24.89 19.90 30.86
CA SER A 72 -24.48 18.57 31.33
C SER A 72 -23.21 18.15 30.60
N VAL A 73 -22.13 18.30 31.34
CA VAL A 73 -20.85 17.58 31.29
C VAL A 73 -21.00 16.18 30.71
N PHE A 74 -20.32 15.91 29.58
CA PHE A 74 -19.56 14.68 29.42
C PHE A 74 -18.18 15.06 28.90
N SER A 75 -17.28 15.25 29.86
CA SER A 75 -15.87 15.13 29.63
C SER A 75 -15.54 13.77 29.02
N ASN A 76 -14.54 13.82 28.15
CA ASN A 76 -13.53 12.79 27.99
C ASN A 76 -13.92 11.56 27.16
N SER A 77 -13.56 11.63 25.89
CA SER A 77 -12.68 10.61 25.34
C SER A 77 -11.99 11.18 24.11
N LYS A 78 -10.80 11.75 24.33
CA LYS A 78 -9.81 11.88 23.28
C LYS A 78 -9.49 10.47 22.78
N PHE A 79 -10.20 9.97 21.78
CA PHE A 79 -9.60 8.99 20.87
C PHE A 79 -8.67 9.76 19.93
N ALA A 80 -7.63 10.36 20.51
CA ALA A 80 -6.39 10.48 19.78
C ALA A 80 -5.93 9.03 19.63
N PHE A 81 -6.18 8.43 18.46
CA PHE A 81 -5.32 7.38 17.98
C PHE A 81 -3.94 8.02 17.91
N SER A 82 -3.19 7.95 19.01
CA SER A 82 -1.76 8.09 18.96
C SER A 82 -1.33 6.90 18.14
N PHE A 83 -1.27 7.07 16.82
CA PHE A 83 -0.54 6.16 15.98
C PHE A 83 0.90 6.27 16.46
N GLU A 84 1.24 5.40 17.39
CA GLU A 84 2.61 5.14 17.78
C GLU A 84 3.24 4.44 16.58
N PHE A 85 3.63 5.26 15.60
CA PHE A 85 4.56 4.86 14.57
C PHE A 85 5.88 4.64 15.30
N SER A 86 6.08 3.44 15.85
CA SER A 86 7.41 2.88 15.96
C SER A 86 7.95 2.80 14.54
N ILE A 87 8.57 3.90 14.10
CA ILE A 87 9.31 4.00 12.84
C ILE A 87 10.52 3.04 12.89
N THR A 88 10.83 2.52 14.06
CA THR A 88 11.76 1.42 14.30
C THR A 88 11.04 0.08 14.21
N VAL A 89 11.52 -0.73 13.27
CA VAL A 89 11.28 -2.17 13.07
C VAL A 89 10.68 -2.84 14.32
N PRO A 90 9.53 -3.54 14.21
CA PRO A 90 9.01 -4.33 15.32
C PRO A 90 10.11 -5.28 15.80
N ASP A 91 10.32 -5.37 17.12
CA ASP A 91 11.27 -6.30 17.76
C ASP A 91 10.75 -7.74 17.68
N GLN A 92 10.26 -8.15 16.51
CA GLN A 92 9.77 -9.48 16.27
C GLN A 92 10.97 -10.42 16.27
N THR A 93 10.95 -11.37 17.19
CA THR A 93 12.02 -12.36 17.28
C THR A 93 11.97 -13.30 16.08
N ILE A 94 13.11 -13.89 15.73
CA ILE A 94 13.18 -14.87 14.63
C ILE A 94 12.24 -16.05 14.90
N ASN A 95 12.21 -16.53 16.15
CA ASN A 95 11.33 -17.61 16.58
C ASN A 95 9.85 -17.26 16.44
N GLU A 96 9.46 -16.02 16.74
CA GLU A 96 8.09 -15.54 16.57
C GLU A 96 7.71 -15.48 15.09
N ALA A 97 8.61 -14.99 14.22
CA ALA A 97 8.39 -14.98 12.77
C ALA A 97 8.26 -16.40 12.20
N GLU A 98 9.12 -17.34 12.60
CA GLU A 98 9.05 -18.73 12.17
C GLU A 98 7.78 -19.46 12.66
N ALA A 99 7.30 -19.12 13.85
CA ALA A 99 6.03 -19.64 14.37
C ALA A 99 4.81 -19.03 13.67
N GLY A 100 4.85 -17.74 13.34
CA GLY A 100 3.75 -16.98 12.74
C GLY A 100 3.57 -17.16 11.23
N ILE A 101 4.67 -17.41 10.50
CA ILE A 101 4.67 -17.37 9.03
C ILE A 101 3.62 -18.28 8.38
N LYS A 102 3.41 -19.49 8.93
CA LYS A 102 2.43 -20.44 8.39
C LYS A 102 1.01 -19.91 8.54
N ASN A 103 0.70 -19.29 9.68
CA ASN A 103 -0.62 -18.72 9.96
C ASN A 103 -0.87 -17.50 9.06
N HIS A 104 0.10 -16.58 8.96
CA HIS A 104 -0.05 -15.40 8.10
C HIS A 104 -0.12 -15.76 6.61
N ALA A 105 0.57 -16.81 6.17
CA ALA A 105 0.39 -17.34 4.81
C ALA A 105 -0.99 -17.95 4.60
N GLN A 106 -1.53 -18.69 5.58
CA GLN A 106 -2.91 -19.19 5.50
C GLN A 106 -3.94 -18.06 5.45
N GLU A 107 -3.75 -17.00 6.25
CA GLU A 107 -4.57 -15.79 6.16
C GLU A 107 -4.53 -15.19 4.74
N LEU A 108 -3.35 -15.10 4.13
CA LEU A 108 -3.19 -14.62 2.77
C LEU A 108 -3.89 -15.53 1.75
N LEU A 109 -3.86 -16.86 1.93
CA LEU A 109 -4.52 -17.80 1.05
C LEU A 109 -6.05 -17.83 1.22
N SER A 110 -6.55 -17.48 2.41
CA SER A 110 -7.97 -17.45 2.74
C SER A 110 -8.76 -16.43 1.91
N ILE A 111 -8.09 -15.44 1.29
CA ILE A 111 -8.72 -14.46 0.39
C ILE A 111 -9.40 -15.13 -0.82
N LYS A 112 -9.09 -16.40 -1.10
CA LYS A 112 -9.70 -17.17 -2.19
C LYS A 112 -11.22 -17.09 -2.17
N SER A 113 -11.84 -17.19 -0.99
CA SER A 113 -13.30 -17.13 -0.87
C SER A 113 -13.85 -15.78 -1.33
N LEU A 114 -13.12 -14.68 -1.08
CA LEU A 114 -13.50 -13.33 -1.48
C LEU A 114 -13.31 -13.10 -2.98
N ILE A 115 -12.29 -13.74 -3.58
CA ILE A 115 -12.05 -13.76 -5.02
C ILE A 115 -13.14 -14.56 -5.73
N ASP A 116 -13.48 -15.74 -5.23
CA ASP A 116 -14.52 -16.60 -5.79
C ASP A 116 -15.91 -15.93 -5.73
N SER A 117 -16.17 -15.12 -4.70
CA SER A 117 -17.40 -14.34 -4.56
C SER A 117 -17.33 -12.94 -5.20
N GLU A 118 -16.24 -12.62 -5.91
CA GLU A 118 -15.98 -11.33 -6.58
C GLU A 118 -16.17 -10.09 -5.68
N THR A 119 -15.91 -10.24 -4.38
CA THR A 119 -16.02 -9.15 -3.39
C THR A 119 -14.74 -8.31 -3.36
N TRP A 120 -14.42 -7.67 -4.48
CA TRP A 120 -13.12 -7.04 -4.74
C TRP A 120 -12.60 -6.12 -3.64
N LYS A 121 -13.47 -5.27 -3.07
CA LYS A 121 -13.07 -4.34 -2.00
C LYS A 121 -12.67 -5.07 -0.72
N ALA A 122 -13.41 -6.11 -0.35
CA ALA A 122 -13.09 -6.94 0.81
C ALA A 122 -11.80 -7.74 0.56
N ALA A 123 -11.66 -8.29 -0.65
CA ALA A 123 -10.44 -8.98 -1.07
C ALA A 123 -9.20 -8.09 -0.94
N GLN A 124 -9.25 -6.84 -1.42
CA GLN A 124 -8.14 -5.89 -1.28
C GLN A 124 -7.78 -5.57 0.17
N ILE A 125 -8.77 -5.39 1.05
CA ILE A 125 -8.51 -5.10 2.46
C ILE A 125 -7.84 -6.30 3.12
N ALA A 126 -8.43 -7.49 2.99
CA ALA A 126 -7.88 -8.72 3.55
C ALA A 126 -6.49 -9.03 3.00
N LEU A 127 -6.27 -8.81 1.69
CA LEU A 127 -4.97 -8.98 1.03
C LEU A 127 -3.92 -8.03 1.63
N ARG A 128 -4.22 -6.74 1.78
CA ARG A 128 -3.27 -5.76 2.32
C ARG A 128 -2.93 -6.03 3.79
N GLU A 129 -3.92 -6.42 4.59
CA GLU A 129 -3.70 -6.75 6.01
C GLU A 129 -2.84 -8.01 6.18
N SER A 130 -3.24 -9.12 5.54
CA SER A 130 -2.50 -10.40 5.60
C SER A 130 -1.10 -10.29 5.00
N SER A 131 -0.95 -9.63 3.85
CA SER A 131 0.35 -9.45 3.20
C SER A 131 1.30 -8.57 4.02
N SER A 132 0.80 -7.58 4.76
CA SER A 132 1.62 -6.74 5.64
C SER A 132 2.27 -7.56 6.76
N ARG A 133 1.52 -8.46 7.41
CA ARG A 133 2.04 -9.37 8.45
C ARG A 133 3.05 -10.35 7.87
N LEU A 134 2.70 -10.99 6.75
CA LEU A 134 3.57 -11.94 6.09
C LEU A 134 4.88 -11.29 5.60
N LYS A 135 4.81 -10.04 5.16
CA LYS A 135 5.99 -9.25 4.76
C LYS A 135 6.97 -9.12 5.91
N GLN A 136 6.46 -8.81 7.09
CA GLN A 136 7.27 -8.66 8.29
C GLN A 136 7.99 -9.98 8.66
N ASP A 137 7.26 -11.09 8.73
CA ASP A 137 7.84 -12.40 9.06
C ASP A 137 8.92 -12.83 8.07
N LEU A 138 8.59 -12.78 6.77
CA LEU A 138 9.52 -13.17 5.72
C LEU A 138 10.77 -12.32 5.75
N TYR A 139 10.62 -11.03 6.04
CA TYR A 139 11.77 -10.15 6.13
C TYR A 139 12.69 -10.54 7.28
N THR A 140 12.15 -10.75 8.48
CA THR A 140 12.89 -11.20 9.65
C THR A 140 13.63 -12.51 9.38
N ILE A 141 12.95 -13.50 8.78
CA ILE A 141 13.54 -14.79 8.44
C ILE A 141 14.67 -14.62 7.41
N ILE A 142 14.47 -13.83 6.36
CA ILE A 142 15.51 -13.58 5.33
C ILE A 142 16.74 -12.89 5.94
N GLN A 143 16.56 -12.01 6.93
CA GLN A 143 17.68 -11.37 7.60
C GLN A 143 18.49 -12.34 8.47
N ALA A 144 17.83 -13.33 9.07
CA ALA A 144 18.45 -14.36 9.91
C ALA A 144 19.23 -15.44 9.14
N LYS A 145 18.87 -15.69 7.86
CA LYS A 145 19.52 -16.74 7.04
C LYS A 145 20.97 -16.39 6.66
N PRO A 146 21.83 -17.40 6.39
CA PRO A 146 23.22 -17.17 5.99
C PRO A 146 23.32 -16.49 4.62
N GLY A 147 24.41 -15.74 4.40
CA GLY A 147 24.58 -14.86 3.25
C GLY A 147 24.42 -15.50 1.87
N ASN A 148 24.69 -16.80 1.73
CA ASN A 148 24.55 -17.57 0.50
C ASN A 148 23.09 -17.88 0.12
N GLN A 149 22.18 -18.03 1.08
CA GLN A 149 20.77 -18.36 0.84
C GLN A 149 19.90 -17.11 0.62
N ARG A 150 20.33 -15.96 1.16
CA ARG A 150 19.56 -14.71 1.10
C ARG A 150 19.24 -14.22 -0.32
N PRO A 151 20.11 -14.32 -1.34
CA PRO A 151 19.79 -13.85 -2.70
C PRO A 151 18.60 -14.60 -3.30
N GLU A 152 18.55 -15.92 -3.15
CA GLU A 152 17.45 -16.74 -3.65
C GLU A 152 16.14 -16.41 -2.93
N LEU A 153 16.16 -16.35 -1.60
CA LEU A 153 14.96 -15.99 -0.81
C LEU A 153 14.46 -14.58 -1.11
N ARG A 154 15.37 -13.61 -1.35
CA ARG A 154 14.96 -12.26 -1.76
C ARG A 154 14.29 -12.25 -3.13
N LYS A 155 14.75 -13.07 -4.08
CA LYS A 155 14.09 -13.20 -5.38
C LYS A 155 12.65 -13.72 -5.22
N LEU A 156 12.47 -14.76 -4.42
CA LEU A 156 11.14 -15.31 -4.12
C LEU A 156 10.25 -14.30 -3.40
N TYR A 157 10.79 -13.61 -2.40
CA TYR A 157 10.11 -12.53 -1.68
C TYR A 157 9.64 -11.42 -2.64
N SER A 158 10.51 -10.95 -3.54
CA SER A 158 10.14 -9.95 -4.54
C SER A 158 9.07 -10.48 -5.49
N ASN A 159 9.19 -11.73 -5.97
CA ASN A 159 8.19 -12.34 -6.84
C ASN A 159 6.82 -12.43 -6.16
N LEU A 160 6.78 -12.88 -4.90
CA LEU A 160 5.56 -12.98 -4.10
C LEU A 160 4.86 -11.62 -3.98
N PHE A 161 5.57 -10.60 -3.51
CA PHE A 161 4.96 -9.29 -3.25
C PHE A 161 4.68 -8.47 -4.52
N ASN A 162 5.37 -8.76 -5.62
CA ASN A 162 4.99 -8.24 -6.93
C ASN A 162 3.64 -8.82 -7.36
N ASN A 163 3.44 -10.14 -7.27
CA ASN A 163 2.14 -10.76 -7.57
C ASN A 163 1.03 -10.29 -6.63
N VAL A 164 1.32 -10.05 -5.34
CA VAL A 164 0.35 -9.43 -4.41
C VAL A 164 -0.06 -8.03 -4.87
N THR A 165 0.91 -7.22 -5.33
CA THR A 165 0.64 -5.86 -5.81
C THR A 165 -0.17 -5.88 -7.12
N GLU A 166 0.18 -6.78 -8.04
CA GLU A 166 -0.59 -6.98 -9.28
C GLU A 166 -1.99 -7.49 -9.00
N LEU A 167 -2.17 -8.42 -8.05
CA LEU A 167 -3.49 -8.88 -7.62
C LEU A 167 -4.33 -7.73 -7.06
N ASP A 168 -3.74 -6.87 -6.21
CA ASP A 168 -4.41 -5.69 -5.67
C ASP A 168 -4.89 -4.74 -6.78
N TYR A 169 -4.06 -4.54 -7.80
CA TYR A 169 -4.39 -3.73 -8.97
C TYR A 169 -5.46 -4.38 -9.85
N ALA A 170 -5.34 -5.68 -10.13
CA ALA A 170 -6.30 -6.44 -10.91
C ALA A 170 -7.68 -6.47 -10.22
N ALA A 171 -7.72 -6.64 -8.91
CA ALA A 171 -8.95 -6.56 -8.12
C ALA A 171 -9.58 -5.16 -8.18
N ARG A 172 -8.76 -4.10 -8.19
CA ARG A 172 -9.25 -2.72 -8.39
C ARG A 172 -9.93 -2.55 -9.74
N SER A 173 -9.33 -3.10 -10.78
CA SER A 173 -9.82 -3.07 -12.17
C SER A 173 -10.91 -4.11 -12.45
N LYS A 174 -11.20 -4.98 -11.48
CA LYS A 174 -12.15 -6.10 -11.57
C LYS A 174 -11.81 -7.11 -12.68
N ASP A 175 -10.53 -7.27 -12.96
CA ASP A 175 -10.06 -8.26 -13.93
C ASP A 175 -9.94 -9.64 -13.26
N ALA A 176 -10.99 -10.44 -13.36
CA ALA A 176 -11.05 -11.75 -12.74
C ALA A 176 -10.01 -12.74 -13.30
N VAL A 177 -9.57 -12.58 -14.55
CA VAL A 177 -8.59 -13.46 -15.17
C VAL A 177 -7.22 -13.19 -14.55
N LEU A 178 -6.80 -11.93 -14.53
CA LEU A 178 -5.53 -11.52 -13.92
C LEU A 178 -5.50 -11.79 -12.41
N VAL A 179 -6.60 -11.60 -11.69
CA VAL A 179 -6.66 -11.93 -10.26
C VAL A 179 -6.38 -13.42 -10.02
N LYS A 180 -6.99 -14.31 -10.81
CA LYS A 180 -6.79 -15.76 -10.67
C LYS A 180 -5.36 -16.18 -11.01
N GLU A 181 -4.79 -15.59 -12.06
CA GLU A 181 -3.39 -15.82 -12.44
C GLU A 181 -2.43 -15.38 -11.32
N CYS A 182 -2.57 -14.15 -10.83
CA CYS A 182 -1.76 -13.63 -9.73
C CYS A 182 -1.91 -14.49 -8.48
N TYR A 183 -3.12 -14.92 -8.15
CA TYR A 183 -3.38 -15.80 -7.01
C TYR A 183 -2.65 -17.15 -7.14
N SER A 184 -2.70 -17.78 -8.32
CA SER A 184 -1.96 -19.03 -8.60
C SER A 184 -0.45 -18.86 -8.44
N ASN A 185 0.08 -17.73 -8.91
CA ASN A 185 1.50 -17.40 -8.79
C ASN A 185 1.89 -17.17 -7.32
N ILE A 186 1.02 -16.53 -6.52
CA ILE A 186 1.21 -16.35 -5.07
C ILE A 186 1.30 -17.71 -4.38
N VAL A 187 0.35 -18.62 -4.64
CA VAL A 187 0.34 -19.98 -4.05
C VAL A 187 1.65 -20.70 -4.36
N SER A 188 2.02 -20.75 -5.65
CA SER A 188 3.24 -21.45 -6.10
C SER A 188 4.51 -20.85 -5.46
N THR A 189 4.60 -19.53 -5.39
CA THR A 189 5.76 -18.85 -4.78
C THR A 189 5.83 -19.09 -3.27
N LEU A 190 4.69 -19.17 -2.56
CA LEU A 190 4.66 -19.49 -1.14
C LEU A 190 5.16 -20.91 -0.87
N GLU A 191 4.75 -21.89 -1.68
CA GLU A 191 5.24 -23.27 -1.59
C GLU A 191 6.76 -23.32 -1.78
N GLU A 192 7.29 -22.65 -2.81
CA GLU A 192 8.74 -22.55 -3.03
C GLU A 192 9.47 -21.90 -1.85
N ILE A 193 8.90 -20.85 -1.25
CA ILE A 193 9.47 -20.19 -0.07
C ILE A 193 9.52 -21.16 1.12
N PHE A 194 8.44 -21.90 1.37
CA PHE A 194 8.41 -22.86 2.48
C PHE A 194 9.41 -23.99 2.30
N MET A 195 9.60 -24.46 1.07
CA MET A 195 10.64 -25.45 0.74
C MET A 195 12.06 -24.96 1.01
N LYS A 196 12.30 -23.63 1.03
CA LYS A 196 13.62 -23.02 1.28
C LYS A 196 13.85 -22.60 2.72
N ILE A 197 12.78 -22.33 3.47
CA ILE A 197 12.86 -21.92 4.88
C ILE A 197 13.02 -23.15 5.78
N GLN A 198 12.37 -24.26 5.44
CA GLN A 198 12.44 -25.56 6.13
C GLN A 198 13.85 -26.16 6.08
#